data_AF-A0AAN5CGC7-F1
#
_entry.id   AF-A0AAN5CGC7-F1
#
_cell.length_a   1.000
_cell.length_b   1.000
_cell.length_c   1.000
_cell.angle_alpha   90.00
_cell.angle_beta   90.00
_cell.angle_gamma   90.00
#
_symmetry.space_group_name_H-M   'P 1'
#
loop_
_entity.id
_entity.type
_entity.pdbx_description
1 polymer ?
#
loop_
_entity_poly.entity_id
_entity_poly.type
_entity_poly.pdbx_seq_one_letter_code
_entity_poly.pdbx_strand_id
1 'polypeptide(L)'
;ADCAKINSDGNLIVYLNGRTVGIYDIEQERTISTYTSDEDVLFVKWIDEETVVFVTESYVYHWDVEEREPHRMFKRHESLDCTRIIDYRMADQVHALIGESKNPQSAGRIQQYDQSCRLSYLMEGDVGCFAKFKMESNPHPSTLFVSARRNAEGGKV
;
A
#
# COMPACT_ATOMS: atom_id res chain seq x y z
N ALA A 1 -9.67 -11.07 -14.56
CA ALA A 1 -8.95 -10.12 -13.71
C ALA A 1 -9.61 -10.13 -12.35
N ASP A 2 -8.83 -10.42 -11.32
CA ASP A 2 -9.29 -10.53 -9.92
C ASP A 2 -9.47 -9.14 -9.30
N CYS A 3 -8.79 -8.13 -9.83
CA CYS A 3 -8.93 -6.73 -9.47
C CYS A 3 -8.58 -5.84 -10.66
N ALA A 4 -9.23 -4.69 -10.80
CA ALA A 4 -8.85 -3.63 -11.73
C ALA A 4 -9.10 -2.26 -11.07
N LYS A 5 -8.16 -1.31 -11.24
CA LYS A 5 -8.25 0.04 -10.69
C LYS A 5 -7.75 1.07 -11.70
N ILE A 6 -8.50 2.15 -11.88
CA ILE A 6 -8.13 3.28 -12.75
C ILE A 6 -7.22 4.23 -11.96
N ASN A 7 -6.23 4.83 -12.61
CA ASN A 7 -5.39 5.88 -12.01
C ASN A 7 -6.17 7.20 -11.80
N SER A 8 -5.54 8.22 -11.22
CA SER A 8 -6.21 9.50 -10.96
C SER A 8 -6.59 10.28 -12.23
N ASP A 9 -5.81 10.14 -13.31
CA ASP A 9 -6.05 10.83 -14.57
C ASP A 9 -7.13 10.18 -15.44
N GLY A 10 -7.46 8.92 -15.17
CA GLY A 10 -8.50 8.22 -15.90
C GLY A 10 -8.06 7.58 -17.22
N ASN A 11 -6.76 7.57 -17.52
CA ASN A 11 -6.19 7.05 -18.76
C ASN A 11 -5.54 5.65 -18.62
N LEU A 12 -5.15 5.25 -17.40
CA LEU A 12 -4.50 3.97 -17.15
C LEU A 12 -5.30 3.09 -16.18
N ILE A 13 -5.29 1.78 -16.44
CA ILE A 13 -5.86 0.75 -15.57
C ILE A 13 -4.77 -0.21 -15.12
N VAL A 14 -4.59 -0.36 -13.82
CA VAL A 14 -3.86 -1.50 -13.28
C VAL A 14 -4.83 -2.65 -13.07
N TYR A 15 -4.46 -3.85 -13.52
CA TYR A 15 -5.23 -5.06 -13.31
C TYR A 15 -4.37 -6.18 -12.73
N LEU A 16 -5.02 -7.03 -11.96
CA LEU A 16 -4.46 -8.22 -11.35
C LEU A 16 -5.12 -9.46 -11.95
N ASN A 17 -4.32 -10.47 -12.29
CA ASN A 17 -4.78 -11.79 -12.74
C ASN A 17 -3.88 -12.88 -12.15
N GLY A 18 -4.26 -13.42 -10.99
CA GLY A 18 -3.43 -14.35 -10.21
C GLY A 18 -2.11 -13.71 -9.77
N ARG A 19 -1.00 -14.07 -10.42
CA ARG A 19 0.35 -13.55 -10.12
C ARG A 19 0.79 -12.42 -11.04
N THR A 20 -0.01 -12.13 -12.06
CA THR A 20 0.33 -11.14 -13.09
C THR A 20 -0.33 -9.80 -12.75
N VAL A 21 0.51 -8.77 -12.65
CA VAL A 21 0.10 -7.37 -12.60
C VAL A 21 0.30 -6.80 -14.00
N GLY A 22 -0.73 -6.15 -14.54
CA GLY A 22 -0.64 -5.51 -15.85
C GLY A 22 -1.18 -4.09 -15.81
N ILE A 23 -0.68 -3.26 -16.71
CA ILE A 23 -1.09 -1.88 -16.92
C ILE A 23 -1.66 -1.77 -18.32
N TYR A 24 -2.90 -1.31 -18.42
CA TYR A 24 -3.65 -1.13 -19.64
C TYR A 24 -3.87 0.37 -19.89
N ASP A 25 -3.51 0.81 -21.08
CA ASP A 25 -3.77 2.15 -21.57
C ASP A 25 -5.13 2.18 -22.25
N ILE A 26 -6.03 3.03 -21.73
CA ILE A 26 -7.41 3.15 -22.21
C ILE A 26 -7.46 3.79 -23.59
N GLU A 27 -6.63 4.81 -23.86
CA GLU A 27 -6.65 5.53 -25.13
C GLU A 27 -6.07 4.70 -26.27
N GLN A 28 -5.00 3.95 -25.98
CA GLN A 28 -4.36 3.07 -26.95
C GLN A 28 -5.02 1.68 -27.03
N GLU A 29 -6.01 1.43 -26.18
CA GLU A 29 -6.75 0.17 -26.04
C GLU A 29 -5.83 -1.07 -25.91
N ARG A 30 -4.68 -0.93 -25.24
CA ARG A 30 -3.70 -2.03 -25.14
C ARG A 30 -3.03 -2.10 -23.78
N THR A 31 -2.61 -3.31 -23.41
CA THR A 31 -1.67 -3.51 -22.31
C THR A 31 -0.30 -2.96 -22.69
N ILE A 32 0.20 -2.00 -21.93
CA ILE A 32 1.50 -1.36 -22.17
C ILE A 32 2.63 -2.03 -21.39
N SER A 33 2.33 -2.54 -20.19
CA SER A 33 3.33 -3.16 -19.30
C SER A 33 2.71 -4.35 -18.57
N THR A 34 3.48 -5.44 -18.39
CA THR A 34 3.08 -6.61 -17.59
C THR A 34 4.25 -7.15 -16.79
N TYR A 35 3.98 -7.51 -15.54
CA TYR A 35 4.92 -8.19 -14.66
C TYR A 35 4.25 -9.41 -14.04
N THR A 36 4.94 -10.55 -14.07
CA THR A 36 4.48 -11.79 -13.43
C THR A 36 5.37 -12.07 -12.23
N SER A 37 4.77 -12.07 -11.04
CA SER A 37 5.46 -12.41 -9.80
C SER A 37 5.62 -13.92 -9.65
N ASP A 38 6.65 -14.34 -8.92
CA ASP A 38 6.83 -15.74 -8.49
C ASP A 38 5.82 -16.14 -7.40
N GLU A 39 5.28 -15.16 -6.67
CA GLU A 39 4.33 -15.32 -5.57
C GLU A 39 2.93 -14.81 -5.96
N ASP A 40 1.92 -15.18 -5.19
CA ASP A 40 0.59 -14.62 -5.34
C ASP A 40 0.58 -13.13 -4.96
N VAL A 41 -0.05 -12.31 -5.80
CA VAL A 41 -0.20 -10.88 -5.55
C VAL A 41 -1.53 -10.67 -4.83
N LEU A 42 -1.46 -10.14 -3.61
CA LEU A 42 -2.57 -10.03 -2.67
C LEU A 42 -3.32 -8.70 -2.78
N PHE A 43 -2.64 -7.66 -3.25
CA PHE A 43 -3.16 -6.30 -3.28
C PHE A 43 -2.45 -5.47 -4.36
N VAL A 44 -3.20 -4.56 -4.97
CA VAL A 44 -2.68 -3.56 -5.93
C VAL A 44 -3.38 -2.22 -5.73
N LYS A 45 -2.66 -1.11 -5.92
CA LYS A 45 -3.19 0.26 -5.79
C LYS A 45 -2.29 1.25 -6.54
N TRP A 46 -2.89 2.28 -7.13
CA TRP A 46 -2.15 3.45 -7.62
C TRP A 46 -1.71 4.33 -6.45
N ILE A 47 -0.43 4.70 -6.42
CA ILE A 47 0.11 5.63 -5.40
C ILE A 47 0.28 7.05 -5.96
N ASP A 48 0.41 7.17 -7.27
CA ASP A 48 0.29 8.40 -8.06
C ASP A 48 -0.24 8.05 -9.47
N GLU A 49 -0.13 8.98 -10.43
CA GLU A 49 -0.66 8.87 -11.79
C GLU A 49 0.00 7.75 -12.60
N GLU A 50 1.26 7.44 -12.30
CA GLU A 50 2.15 6.58 -13.11
C GLU A 50 2.75 5.42 -12.31
N THR A 51 2.63 5.42 -10.99
CA THR A 51 3.22 4.42 -10.11
C THR A 51 2.17 3.58 -9.40
N VAL A 52 2.34 2.27 -9.50
CA VAL A 52 1.55 1.26 -8.81
C VAL A 52 2.33 0.69 -7.63
N VAL A 53 1.65 0.53 -6.50
CA VAL A 53 2.07 -0.41 -5.46
C VAL A 53 1.35 -1.74 -5.63
N PHE A 54 2.09 -2.83 -5.52
CA PHE A 54 1.50 -4.15 -5.33
C PHE A 54 2.21 -4.92 -4.23
N VAL A 55 1.47 -5.84 -3.61
CA VAL A 55 1.92 -6.58 -2.42
C VAL A 55 1.79 -8.06 -2.71
N THR A 56 2.90 -8.78 -2.60
CA THR A 56 2.93 -10.24 -2.69
C THR A 56 2.79 -10.86 -1.29
N GLU A 57 2.85 -12.19 -1.22
CA GLU A 57 2.96 -12.90 0.04
C GLU A 57 4.15 -12.44 0.89
N SER A 58 5.29 -12.09 0.28
CA SER A 58 6.52 -11.75 1.03
C SER A 58 6.92 -10.28 0.98
N TYR A 59 6.56 -9.52 -0.05
CA TYR A 59 7.15 -8.21 -0.30
C TYR A 59 6.16 -7.16 -0.81
N VAL A 60 6.54 -5.90 -0.63
CA VAL A 60 5.88 -4.74 -1.22
C VAL A 60 6.75 -4.19 -2.33
N TYR A 61 6.14 -3.92 -3.48
CA TYR A 61 6.81 -3.41 -4.68
C TYR A 61 6.19 -2.09 -5.13
N HIS A 62 7.03 -1.20 -5.64
CA HIS A 62 6.60 -0.06 -6.45
C HIS A 62 6.95 -0.35 -7.90
N TRP A 63 6.08 0.06 -8.82
CA TRP A 63 6.28 -0.12 -10.24
C TRP A 63 5.75 1.09 -10.99
N ASP A 64 6.67 1.88 -11.51
CA ASP A 64 6.39 2.95 -12.44
C ASP A 64 6.08 2.36 -13.83
N VAL A 65 5.09 2.92 -14.52
CA VAL A 65 4.64 2.42 -15.83
C VAL A 65 5.73 2.43 -16.90
N GLU A 66 6.71 3.34 -16.79
CA GLU A 66 7.85 3.47 -17.70
C GLU A 66 8.97 2.47 -17.37
N GLU A 67 8.99 1.96 -16.14
CA GLU A 67 10.01 1.03 -15.69
C GLU A 67 9.73 -0.39 -16.18
N ARG A 68 10.81 -1.05 -16.64
CA ARG A 68 10.74 -2.43 -17.14
C ARG A 68 10.39 -3.43 -16.04
N GLU A 69 10.88 -3.22 -14.82
CA GLU A 69 10.74 -4.15 -13.71
C GLU A 69 10.34 -3.41 -12.42
N PRO A 70 9.48 -4.02 -11.57
CA PRO A 70 9.13 -3.47 -10.28
C PRO A 70 10.30 -3.40 -9.29
N HIS A 71 10.32 -2.34 -8.50
CA HIS A 71 11.25 -2.12 -7.42
C HIS A 71 10.74 -2.70 -6.11
N ARG A 72 11.51 -3.61 -5.51
CA ARG A 72 11.21 -4.18 -4.19
C ARG A 72 11.49 -3.16 -3.08
N MET A 73 10.46 -2.75 -2.36
CA MET A 73 10.56 -1.71 -1.33
C MET A 73 10.94 -2.29 0.02
N PHE A 74 10.15 -3.24 0.54
CA PHE A 74 10.41 -3.87 1.84
C PHE A 74 9.73 -5.24 1.95
N LYS A 75 10.15 -6.01 2.95
CA LYS A 75 9.56 -7.30 3.30
C LYS A 75 8.30 -7.11 4.13
N ARG A 76 7.22 -7.79 3.76
CA ARG A 76 5.99 -7.90 4.55
C ARG A 76 6.30 -8.62 5.87
N HIS A 77 5.94 -8.01 6.99
CA HIS A 77 6.19 -8.58 8.30
C HIS A 77 5.19 -9.71 8.60
N GLU A 78 5.65 -10.78 9.23
CA GLU A 78 4.85 -11.99 9.58
C GLU A 78 3.59 -11.68 10.40
N SER A 79 3.58 -10.56 11.13
CA SER A 79 2.39 -10.07 11.85
C SER A 79 1.19 -9.81 10.92
N LEU A 80 1.42 -9.61 9.61
CA LEU A 80 0.39 -9.39 8.60
C LEU A 80 -0.10 -10.70 7.95
N ASP A 81 0.47 -11.87 8.24
CA ASP A 81 0.12 -13.15 7.57
C ASP A 81 -1.35 -13.56 7.78
N CYS A 82 -1.90 -13.26 8.95
CA CYS A 82 -3.30 -13.51 9.28
C CYS A 82 -4.26 -12.36 8.89
N THR A 83 -3.79 -11.42 8.06
CA THR A 83 -4.58 -10.26 7.63
C THR A 83 -4.87 -10.31 6.14
N ARG A 84 -5.93 -9.60 5.73
CA ARG A 84 -6.15 -9.22 4.34
C ARG A 84 -5.60 -7.81 4.16
N ILE A 85 -4.71 -7.61 3.19
CA ILE A 85 -4.19 -6.27 2.89
C ILE A 85 -5.33 -5.42 2.32
N ILE A 86 -5.63 -4.31 2.96
CA ILE A 86 -6.76 -3.44 2.58
C ILE A 86 -6.30 -2.06 2.10
N ASP A 87 -5.14 -1.59 2.56
CA ASP A 87 -4.64 -0.28 2.16
C ASP A 87 -3.12 -0.21 2.26
N TYR A 88 -2.58 0.74 1.50
CA TYR A 88 -1.20 1.12 1.52
C TYR A 88 -1.11 2.65 1.45
N ARG A 89 -0.33 3.24 2.36
CA ARG A 89 -0.12 4.68 2.46
C ARG A 89 1.36 4.98 2.49
N MET A 90 1.73 6.17 2.04
CA MET A 90 3.10 6.66 2.17
C MET A 90 3.11 8.16 2.41
N ALA A 91 4.16 8.63 3.09
CA ALA A 91 4.50 10.03 3.21
C ALA A 91 6.02 10.14 3.30
N ASP A 92 6.62 10.88 2.37
CA ASP A 92 8.06 11.00 2.22
C ASP A 92 8.72 9.60 2.12
N GLN A 93 9.60 9.25 3.06
CA GLN A 93 10.32 7.97 3.11
C GLN A 93 9.64 6.91 4.00
N VAL A 94 8.46 7.23 4.56
CA VAL A 94 7.72 6.34 5.46
C VAL A 94 6.52 5.74 4.74
N HIS A 95 6.43 4.42 4.79
CA HIS A 95 5.40 3.60 4.16
C HIS A 95 4.58 2.92 5.23
N ALA A 96 3.28 2.74 5.01
CA ALA A 96 2.39 2.05 5.93
C ALA A 96 1.55 1.04 5.15
N LEU A 97 1.75 -0.25 5.45
CA LEU A 97 0.97 -1.36 4.95
C LEU A 97 -0.09 -1.73 5.99
N ILE A 98 -1.37 -1.71 5.59
CA ILE A 98 -2.51 -1.87 6.50
C ILE A 98 -3.24 -3.17 6.16
N GLY A 99 -3.30 -4.07 7.14
CA GLY A 99 -3.97 -5.34 7.07
C GLY A 99 -5.18 -5.40 7.99
N GLU A 100 -6.34 -5.75 7.44
CA GLU A 100 -7.54 -6.06 8.19
C GLU A 100 -7.47 -7.50 8.71
N SER A 101 -7.78 -7.69 9.99
CA SER A 101 -7.84 -9.03 10.58
C SER A 101 -8.88 -9.91 9.90
N LYS A 102 -8.53 -11.17 9.58
CA LYS A 102 -9.49 -12.18 9.13
C LYS A 102 -10.46 -12.61 10.23
N ASN A 103 -10.13 -12.36 11.50
CA ASN A 103 -11.03 -12.54 12.65
C ASN A 103 -11.64 -11.17 13.03
N PRO A 104 -12.97 -10.99 12.91
CA PRO A 104 -13.64 -9.73 13.27
C PRO A 104 -13.47 -9.28 14.73
N GLN A 105 -13.10 -10.20 15.63
CA GLN A 105 -12.86 -9.90 17.05
C GLN A 105 -11.42 -9.45 17.33
N SER A 106 -10.51 -9.57 16.36
CA SER A 106 -9.10 -9.19 16.50
C SER A 106 -8.81 -7.89 15.75
N ALA A 107 -7.91 -7.08 16.29
CA ALA A 107 -7.48 -5.84 15.65
C ALA A 107 -6.72 -6.13 14.34
N GLY A 108 -6.86 -5.23 13.37
CA GLY A 108 -5.97 -5.14 12.23
C GLY A 108 -4.52 -4.87 12.64
N ARG A 109 -3.63 -5.01 11.66
CA ARG A 109 -2.18 -4.83 11.82
C ARG A 109 -1.69 -3.80 10.83
N ILE A 110 -0.80 -2.94 11.29
CA ILE A 110 -0.13 -1.95 10.47
C ILE A 110 1.37 -2.18 10.59
N GLN A 111 2.04 -2.32 9.44
CA GLN A 111 3.49 -2.28 9.33
C GLN A 111 3.89 -0.93 8.76
N GLN A 112 4.53 -0.11 9.57
CA GLN A 112 5.22 1.08 9.10
C GLN A 112 6.66 0.74 8.73
N TYR A 113 7.11 1.14 7.55
CA TYR A 113 8.48 0.96 7.10
C TYR A 113 9.11 2.31 6.82
N ASP A 114 10.23 2.60 7.47
CA ASP A 114 11.05 3.77 7.22
C ASP A 114 12.20 3.39 6.27
N GLN A 115 12.21 3.96 5.06
CA GLN A 115 13.26 3.70 4.06
C GLN A 115 14.63 4.24 4.47
N SER A 116 14.67 5.37 5.21
CA SER A 116 15.93 6.03 5.60
C SER A 116 16.76 5.13 6.51
N CYS A 117 16.09 4.52 7.48
CA CYS A 117 16.69 3.68 8.50
C CYS A 117 16.53 2.18 8.19
N ARG A 118 15.74 1.83 7.17
CA ARG A 118 15.40 0.45 6.76
C ARG A 118 14.79 -0.37 7.90
N LEU A 119 13.96 0.27 8.72
CA LEU A 119 13.34 -0.31 9.92
C LEU A 119 11.83 -0.43 9.78
N SER A 120 11.26 -1.52 10.31
CA SER A 120 9.82 -1.71 10.39
C SER A 120 9.32 -1.55 11.82
N TYR A 121 8.26 -0.77 12.01
CA TYR A 121 7.50 -0.63 13.24
C TYR A 121 6.13 -1.27 13.07
N LEU A 122 5.69 -2.00 14.08
CA LEU A 122 4.43 -2.75 14.04
C LEU A 122 3.47 -2.18 15.07
N MET A 123 2.21 -2.04 14.68
CA MET A 123 1.16 -1.58 15.58
C MET A 123 -0.18 -2.24 15.25
N GLU A 124 -1.09 -2.20 16.23
CA GLU A 124 -2.49 -2.54 16.02
C GLU A 124 -3.24 -1.34 15.44
N GLY A 125 -4.09 -1.60 14.46
CA GLY A 125 -4.91 -0.58 13.83
C GLY A 125 -5.66 -1.15 12.63
N ASP A 126 -6.91 -0.70 12.47
CA ASP A 126 -7.76 -1.16 11.37
C ASP A 126 -7.64 -0.22 10.17
N VAL A 127 -7.33 1.05 10.43
CA VAL A 127 -7.15 2.10 9.41
C VAL A 127 -6.00 3.01 9.81
N GLY A 128 -5.40 3.69 8.83
CA GLY A 128 -4.39 4.70 9.10
C GLY A 128 -4.19 5.67 7.95
N CYS A 129 -3.70 6.85 8.26
CA CYS A 129 -3.34 7.89 7.29
C CYS A 129 -2.15 8.72 7.78
N PHE A 130 -1.51 9.40 6.83
CA PHE A 130 -0.50 10.41 7.14
C PHE A 130 -1.13 11.81 7.08
N ALA A 131 -0.67 12.70 7.97
CA ALA A 131 -1.04 14.10 8.00
C ALA A 131 0.20 14.98 8.20
N LYS A 132 0.30 16.08 7.46
CA LYS A 132 1.32 17.10 7.71
C LYS A 132 0.79 18.06 8.77
N PHE A 133 1.57 18.29 9.83
CA PHE A 133 1.21 19.16 10.94
C PHE A 133 2.37 20.10 11.27
N LYS A 134 2.13 21.40 11.21
CA LYS A 134 3.13 22.41 11.60
C LYS A 134 2.80 22.94 12.99
N MET A 135 3.57 22.52 13.99
CA MET A 135 3.48 23.05 15.34
C MET A 135 3.96 24.50 15.38
N GLU A 136 3.35 25.31 16.25
CA GLU A 136 3.82 26.67 16.51
C GLU A 136 5.29 26.62 16.97
N SER A 137 6.12 27.51 16.41
CA SER A 137 7.59 27.54 16.57
C SER A 137 8.42 26.51 15.77
N ASN A 138 7.82 25.54 15.07
CA ASN A 138 8.59 24.67 14.18
C ASN A 138 8.88 25.33 12.81
N PRO A 139 10.13 25.26 12.29
CA PRO A 139 10.47 25.84 10.99
C PRO A 139 9.81 25.09 9.83
N HIS A 140 9.66 23.77 9.94
CA HIS A 140 9.09 22.89 8.91
C HIS A 140 7.92 22.06 9.47
N PRO A 141 6.93 21.68 8.65
CA PRO A 141 5.87 20.75 9.04
C PRO A 141 6.43 19.37 9.42
N SER A 142 5.84 18.74 10.42
CA SER A 142 6.08 17.34 10.80
C SER A 142 5.11 16.42 10.06
N THR A 143 5.55 15.20 9.76
CA THR A 143 4.67 14.13 9.26
C THR A 143 4.16 13.32 10.45
N LEU A 144 2.85 13.31 10.67
CA LEU A 144 2.18 12.47 11.66
C LEU A 144 1.57 11.27 10.97
N PHE A 145 1.61 10.11 11.62
CA PHE A 145 0.76 8.98 11.27
C PHE A 145 -0.34 8.84 12.30
N VAL A 146 -1.58 8.77 11.84
CA VAL A 146 -2.76 8.60 12.67
C VAL A 146 -3.38 7.26 12.32
N SER A 147 -3.61 6.42 13.33
CA SER A 147 -4.34 5.15 13.17
C SER A 147 -5.56 5.14 14.06
N ALA A 148 -6.59 4.42 13.61
CA ALA A 148 -7.81 4.22 14.38
C ALA A 148 -8.14 2.73 14.45
N ARG A 149 -8.81 2.35 15.54
CA ARG A 149 -9.30 0.99 15.74
C ARG A 149 -10.75 1.00 16.19
N ARG A 150 -11.51 0.00 15.76
CA ARG A 150 -12.85 -0.27 16.28
C ARG A 150 -12.70 -1.23 17.46
N ASN A 151 -13.02 -0.77 18.67
CA ASN A 151 -13.17 -1.67 19.82
C ASN A 151 -14.66 -1.87 20.15
N ALA A 152 -14.96 -2.81 21.05
CA ALA A 152 -16.33 -3.10 21.49
C ALA A 152 -17.04 -1.89 22.14
N GLU A 153 -16.28 -0.87 22.57
CA GLU A 153 -16.80 0.39 23.15
C GLU A 153 -16.99 1.50 22.10
N GLY A 154 -16.67 1.27 20.82
CA GLY A 154 -16.74 2.27 19.74
C GLY A 154 -15.39 2.59 19.08
N GLY A 155 -15.37 3.58 18.19
CA GLY A 155 -14.12 4.07 17.58
C GLY A 155 -13.44 5.10 18.49
N LYS A 156 -12.20 4.82 18.92
CA LYS A 156 -11.32 5.83 19.55
C LYS A 156 -10.28 6.24 18.50
N VAL A 157 -10.16 7.55 18.28
CA VAL A 157 -9.12 8.21 17.46
C VAL A 157 -7.94 8.52 18.36
#